data_AF-A0A9N8CXJ1-F1
#
_entry.id   AF-A0A9N8CXJ1-F1
#
_cell.length_a   1.000
_cell.length_b   1.000
_cell.length_c   1.000
_cell.angle_alpha   90.00
_cell.angle_beta   90.00
_cell.angle_gamma   90.00
#
_symmetry.space_group_name_H-M   'P 1'
#
loop_
_entity.id
_entity.type
_entity.pdbx_description
1 polymer ?
#
loop_
_entity_poly.entity_id
_entity_poly.type
_entity_poly.pdbx_seq_one_letter_code
_entity_poly.pdbx_strand_id
1 'polypeptide(L)'
;MVNVDSVIKIADIIKAGIMKSHNIEPENQTDLTKLKISRRLNQIVRLCIFIELYRQDNATPFEPLLERKALHHAMHTLFGIDPLKAEQYQLSDIVVLFHSKVKDLQLSGSIKDFITELDERVEFFTSVTRSLWRVTAPEHRYMHEYHWDEFPIEEAHRLLGELI
;
A
#
# COMPACT_ATOMS: atom_id res chain seq x y z
N MET A 1 7.17 -17.18 -10.78
CA MET A 1 5.71 -17.00 -10.62
C MET A 1 5.42 -16.86 -9.13
N VAL A 2 4.88 -15.71 -8.73
CA VAL A 2 4.51 -15.44 -7.32
C VAL A 2 3.41 -16.42 -6.88
N ASN A 3 3.50 -16.95 -5.66
CA ASN A 3 2.51 -17.89 -5.12
C ASN A 3 1.40 -17.10 -4.38
N VAL A 4 0.14 -17.34 -4.73
CA VAL A 4 -1.03 -16.69 -4.11
C VAL A 4 -1.13 -16.95 -2.60
N ASP A 5 -0.76 -18.15 -2.12
CA ASP A 5 -0.78 -18.47 -0.69
C ASP A 5 0.21 -17.59 0.10
N SER A 6 1.36 -17.27 -0.51
CA SER A 6 2.32 -16.34 0.06
C SER A 6 1.77 -14.92 0.09
N VAL A 7 1.04 -14.50 -0.95
CA VAL A 7 0.39 -13.18 -1.00
C VAL A 7 -0.69 -13.05 0.09
N ILE A 8 -1.50 -14.09 0.30
CA ILE A 8 -2.52 -14.12 1.36
C ILE A 8 -1.85 -13.98 2.74
N LYS A 9 -0.78 -14.75 3.01
CA LYS A 9 -0.03 -14.65 4.26
C LYS A 9 0.55 -13.25 4.48
N ILE A 10 1.11 -12.64 3.43
CA ILE A 10 1.62 -11.28 3.48
C ILE A 10 0.49 -10.28 3.80
N ALA A 11 -0.66 -10.44 3.17
CA ALA A 11 -1.82 -9.59 3.41
C ALA A 11 -2.30 -9.69 4.87
N ASP A 12 -2.34 -10.88 5.46
CA ASP A 12 -2.70 -11.08 6.86
C ASP A 12 -1.71 -10.41 7.82
N ILE A 13 -0.40 -10.54 7.55
CA ILE A 13 0.66 -9.88 8.34
C ILE A 13 0.52 -8.36 8.26
N ILE A 14 0.32 -7.80 7.06
CA ILE A 14 0.13 -6.36 6.86
C ILE A 14 -1.11 -5.88 7.61
N LYS A 15 -2.23 -6.58 7.48
CA LYS A 15 -3.47 -6.23 8.17
C LYS A 15 -3.29 -6.22 9.69
N ALA A 16 -2.66 -7.25 10.25
CA ALA A 16 -2.35 -7.32 11.67
C ALA A 16 -1.42 -6.18 12.12
N GLY A 17 -0.41 -5.84 11.30
CA GLY A 17 0.49 -4.71 11.54
C GLY A 17 -0.22 -3.36 11.54
N ILE A 18 -1.13 -3.12 10.59
CA ILE A 18 -1.96 -1.91 10.54
C ILE A 18 -2.84 -1.82 11.80
N MET A 19 -3.50 -2.91 12.18
CA MET A 19 -4.36 -2.92 13.36
C MET A 19 -3.58 -2.65 14.65
N LYS A 20 -2.44 -3.33 14.83
CA LYS A 20 -1.58 -3.16 16.01
C LYS A 20 -1.01 -1.75 16.12
N SER A 21 -0.51 -1.19 15.02
CA SER A 21 0.09 0.16 15.02
C SER A 21 -0.92 1.27 15.35
N HIS A 22 -2.21 1.02 15.14
CA HIS A 22 -3.28 2.00 15.37
C HIS A 22 -4.14 1.66 16.58
N ASN A 23 -3.75 0.66 17.40
CA ASN A 23 -4.53 0.15 18.53
C ASN A 23 -6.00 -0.14 18.16
N ILE A 24 -6.23 -0.66 16.95
CA ILE A 24 -7.58 -0.97 16.45
C ILE A 24 -7.96 -2.36 16.93
N GLU A 25 -8.95 -2.43 17.82
CA GLU A 25 -9.55 -3.70 18.21
C GLU A 25 -10.41 -4.28 17.06
N PRO A 26 -10.34 -5.60 16.78
CA PRO A 26 -11.12 -6.26 15.74
C PRO A 26 -12.62 -5.97 15.80
N GLU A 27 -13.17 -5.96 17.01
CA GLU A 27 -14.58 -5.79 17.34
C GLU A 27 -15.09 -4.35 17.14
N ASN A 28 -14.20 -3.35 17.09
CA ASN A 28 -14.55 -1.93 17.09
C ASN A 28 -14.28 -1.22 15.75
N GLN A 29 -14.30 -1.96 14.64
CA GLN A 29 -14.01 -1.40 13.32
C GLN A 29 -15.24 -0.73 12.70
N THR A 30 -15.25 0.61 12.70
CA THR A 30 -16.17 1.39 11.86
C THR A 30 -15.92 1.14 10.38
N ASP A 31 -16.90 1.40 9.51
CA ASP A 31 -16.72 1.24 8.06
C ASP A 31 -15.64 2.20 7.50
N LEU A 32 -15.45 3.36 8.12
CA LEU A 32 -14.34 4.26 7.80
C LEU A 32 -12.99 3.65 8.17
N THR A 33 -12.90 2.97 9.32
CA THR A 33 -11.69 2.22 9.73
C THR A 33 -11.42 1.08 8.76
N LYS A 34 -12.44 0.31 8.38
CA LYS A 34 -12.32 -0.78 7.40
C LYS A 34 -11.84 -0.26 6.05
N LEU A 35 -12.38 0.86 5.57
CA LEU A 35 -11.90 1.51 4.35
C LEU A 35 -10.41 1.86 4.41
N LYS A 36 -9.98 2.49 5.51
CA LYS A 36 -8.57 2.86 5.73
C LYS A 36 -7.66 1.62 5.71
N ILE A 37 -8.07 0.55 6.39
CA ILE A 37 -7.32 -0.72 6.40
C ILE A 37 -7.28 -1.32 4.99
N SER A 38 -8.41 -1.42 4.29
CA SER A 38 -8.49 -2.00 2.95
C SER A 38 -7.62 -1.25 1.94
N ARG A 39 -7.61 0.08 1.96
CA ARG A 39 -6.76 0.89 1.07
C ARG A 39 -5.27 0.65 1.32
N ARG A 40 -4.84 0.72 2.57
CA ARG A 40 -3.43 0.49 2.94
C ARG A 40 -2.98 -0.93 2.63
N LEU A 41 -3.83 -1.90 2.92
CA LEU A 41 -3.59 -3.30 2.59
C LEU A 41 -3.39 -3.46 1.08
N ASN A 42 -4.28 -2.87 0.27
CA ASN A 42 -4.20 -2.93 -1.19
C ASN A 42 -2.88 -2.33 -1.72
N GLN A 43 -2.52 -1.12 -1.27
CA GLN A 43 -1.28 -0.45 -1.67
C GLN A 43 -0.02 -1.24 -1.31
N ILE A 44 0.08 -1.69 -0.05
CA ILE A 44 1.29 -2.39 0.42
C ILE A 44 1.40 -3.78 -0.22
N VAL A 45 0.29 -4.52 -0.38
CA VAL A 45 0.32 -5.82 -1.06
C VAL A 45 0.76 -5.69 -2.51
N ARG A 46 0.22 -4.70 -3.26
CA ARG A 46 0.66 -4.45 -4.64
C ARG A 46 2.14 -4.07 -4.71
N LEU A 47 2.64 -3.27 -3.78
CA LEU A 47 4.06 -2.96 -3.67
C LEU A 47 4.89 -4.23 -3.43
N CYS A 48 4.48 -5.10 -2.49
CA CYS A 48 5.16 -6.37 -2.24
C CYS A 48 5.21 -7.26 -3.49
N ILE A 49 4.08 -7.38 -4.21
CA ILE A 49 4.02 -8.16 -5.46
C ILE A 49 4.93 -7.54 -6.51
N PHE A 50 4.89 -6.22 -6.70
CA PHE A 50 5.74 -5.52 -7.65
C PHE A 50 7.23 -5.78 -7.38
N ILE A 51 7.67 -5.63 -6.13
CA ILE A 51 9.08 -5.84 -5.75
C ILE A 51 9.50 -7.30 -5.96
N GLU A 52 8.61 -8.26 -5.68
CA GLU A 52 8.92 -9.67 -5.92
C GLU A 52 9.00 -10.01 -7.42
N LEU A 53 8.13 -9.45 -8.25
CA LEU A 53 8.22 -9.59 -9.71
C LEU A 53 9.51 -8.94 -10.23
N TYR A 54 9.79 -7.71 -9.79
CA TYR A 54 11.03 -7.01 -10.12
C TYR A 54 12.27 -7.83 -9.73
N ARG A 55 12.26 -8.45 -8.55
CA ARG A 55 13.32 -9.34 -8.09
C ARG A 55 13.49 -10.53 -9.02
N GLN A 56 12.41 -11.18 -9.44
CA GLN A 56 12.47 -12.34 -10.35
C GLN A 56 13.05 -11.94 -11.72
N ASP A 57 12.77 -10.72 -12.18
CA ASP A 57 13.23 -10.23 -13.49
C ASP A 57 14.70 -9.75 -13.49
N ASN A 58 15.21 -9.31 -12.34
CA ASN A 58 16.53 -8.66 -12.24
C ASN A 58 17.55 -9.44 -11.41
N ALA A 59 17.12 -10.45 -10.63
CA ALA A 59 18.06 -11.24 -9.83
C ALA A 59 18.94 -12.11 -10.73
N THR A 60 20.24 -12.10 -10.46
CA THR A 60 21.21 -13.00 -11.11
C THR A 60 21.85 -13.93 -10.07
N PRO A 61 22.48 -15.03 -10.48
CA PRO A 61 23.23 -15.88 -9.55
C PRO A 61 24.36 -15.14 -8.80
N PHE A 62 24.89 -14.06 -9.39
CA PHE A 62 25.97 -13.25 -8.82
C PHE A 62 25.45 -12.08 -7.99
N GLU A 63 24.25 -11.58 -8.30
CA GLU A 63 23.57 -10.53 -7.56
C GLU A 63 22.16 -11.00 -7.14
N PRO A 64 22.07 -11.83 -6.09
CA PRO A 64 20.79 -12.23 -5.55
C PRO A 64 20.16 -11.03 -4.83
N LEU A 65 19.12 -10.46 -5.45
CA LEU A 65 18.35 -9.33 -4.92
C LEU A 65 17.41 -9.75 -3.77
N LEU A 66 17.96 -10.32 -2.71
CA LEU A 66 17.16 -10.80 -1.57
C LEU A 66 16.69 -9.65 -0.67
N GLU A 67 15.52 -9.83 -0.07
CA GLU A 67 14.98 -8.95 0.98
C GLU A 67 14.93 -7.47 0.55
N ARG A 68 15.45 -6.55 1.38
CA ARG A 68 15.46 -5.11 1.11
C ARG A 68 16.32 -4.72 -0.10
N LYS A 69 17.22 -5.59 -0.56
CA LYS A 69 18.08 -5.30 -1.72
C LYS A 69 17.28 -5.14 -3.01
N ALA A 70 16.21 -5.93 -3.20
CA ALA A 70 15.32 -5.77 -4.36
C ALA A 70 14.68 -4.38 -4.37
N LEU A 71 14.21 -3.91 -3.21
CA LEU A 71 13.61 -2.59 -3.08
C LEU A 71 14.62 -1.48 -3.36
N HIS A 72 15.80 -1.52 -2.74
CA HIS A 72 16.82 -0.50 -2.96
C HIS A 72 17.32 -0.50 -4.41
N HIS A 73 17.49 -1.67 -5.01
CA HIS A 73 17.87 -1.81 -6.41
C HIS A 73 16.79 -1.22 -7.33
N ALA A 74 15.51 -1.48 -7.05
CA ALA A 74 14.40 -0.88 -7.79
C ALA A 74 14.35 0.64 -7.61
N MET A 75 14.57 1.14 -6.38
CA MET A 75 14.62 2.58 -6.09
C MET A 75 15.74 3.27 -6.86
N HIS A 76 16.91 2.64 -6.91
CA HIS A 76 18.05 3.14 -7.65
C HIS A 76 17.82 3.11 -9.16
N THR A 77 17.42 1.96 -9.68
CA THR A 77 17.31 1.73 -11.12
C THR A 77 16.16 2.51 -11.75
N LEU A 78 15.02 2.62 -11.06
CA LEU A 78 13.82 3.24 -11.63
C LEU A 78 13.73 4.74 -11.35
N PHE A 79 14.34 5.23 -10.26
CA PHE A 79 14.17 6.61 -9.81
C PHE A 79 15.49 7.34 -9.55
N GLY A 80 16.64 6.71 -9.79
CA GLY A 80 17.96 7.32 -9.58
C GLY A 80 18.29 7.61 -8.12
N ILE A 81 17.62 6.94 -7.18
CA ILE A 81 17.86 7.16 -5.75
C ILE A 81 19.15 6.44 -5.34
N ASP A 82 20.05 7.19 -4.70
CA ASP A 82 21.28 6.63 -4.15
C ASP A 82 20.95 5.55 -3.08
N PRO A 83 21.61 4.38 -3.08
CA PRO A 83 21.36 3.33 -2.10
C PRO A 83 21.47 3.80 -0.63
N LEU A 84 22.38 4.72 -0.30
CA LEU A 84 22.53 5.28 1.05
C LEU A 84 21.34 6.18 1.42
N LYS A 85 20.71 6.82 0.43
CA LYS A 85 19.49 7.61 0.65
C LYS A 85 18.26 6.73 0.71
N ALA A 86 18.23 5.61 -0.01
CA ALA A 86 17.10 4.69 -0.02
C ALA A 86 16.75 4.18 1.39
N GLU A 87 17.76 3.98 2.25
CA GLU A 87 17.57 3.55 3.65
C GLU A 87 16.82 4.56 4.52
N GLN A 88 16.75 5.82 4.11
CA GLN A 88 16.10 6.91 4.85
C GLN A 88 14.62 7.06 4.50
N TYR A 89 14.14 6.41 3.44
CA TYR A 89 12.76 6.53 2.99
C TYR A 89 11.82 5.78 3.93
N GLN A 90 10.73 6.43 4.31
CA GLN A 90 9.67 5.78 5.05
C GLN A 90 8.79 4.97 4.10
N LEU A 91 8.03 4.02 4.66
CA LEU A 91 7.11 3.20 3.87
C LEU A 91 6.09 4.05 3.09
N SER A 92 5.62 5.16 3.67
CA SER A 92 4.75 6.13 3.00
C SER A 92 5.40 6.70 1.73
N ASP A 93 6.65 7.13 1.83
CA ASP A 93 7.40 7.71 0.72
C ASP A 93 7.62 6.68 -0.39
N ILE A 94 7.92 5.44 0.00
CA ILE A 94 8.09 4.32 -0.93
C ILE A 94 6.77 4.02 -1.66
N VAL A 95 5.64 3.96 -0.96
CA VAL A 95 4.33 3.71 -1.58
C VAL A 95 4.01 4.81 -2.62
N VAL A 96 4.28 6.07 -2.30
CA VAL A 96 4.09 7.20 -3.23
C VAL A 96 5.03 7.09 -4.43
N LEU A 97 6.30 6.81 -4.19
CA LEU A 97 7.32 6.69 -5.24
C LEU A 97 6.97 5.60 -6.27
N PHE A 98 6.51 4.45 -5.79
CA PHE A 98 6.15 3.31 -6.65
C PHE A 98 4.71 3.35 -7.16
N HIS A 99 3.94 4.40 -6.84
CA HIS A 99 2.51 4.48 -7.13
C HIS A 99 2.16 4.16 -8.58
N SER A 100 2.82 4.82 -9.53
CA SER A 100 2.60 4.56 -10.96
C SER A 100 2.93 3.12 -11.36
N LYS A 101 3.99 2.54 -10.78
CA LYS A 101 4.42 1.16 -11.05
C LYS A 101 3.43 0.13 -10.52
N VAL A 102 2.83 0.38 -9.36
CA VAL A 102 1.86 -0.54 -8.73
C VAL A 102 0.45 -0.40 -9.32
N LYS A 103 0.10 0.79 -9.82
CA LYS A 103 -1.17 1.07 -10.50
C LYS A 103 -1.29 0.31 -11.81
N ASP A 104 -0.23 0.31 -12.60
CA ASP A 104 -0.19 -0.30 -13.94
C ASP A 104 0.28 -1.77 -13.92
N LEU A 105 0.30 -2.39 -12.73
CA LEU A 105 0.79 -3.74 -12.53
C LEU A 105 -0.05 -4.76 -13.31
N GLN A 106 0.55 -5.36 -14.33
CA GLN A 106 -0.09 -6.41 -15.12
C GLN A 106 -0.02 -7.74 -14.38
N LEU A 107 -1.16 -8.18 -13.85
CA LEU A 107 -1.29 -9.42 -13.08
C LEU A 107 -2.08 -10.48 -13.85
N SER A 108 -1.76 -11.74 -13.60
CA SER A 108 -2.45 -12.89 -14.20
C SER A 108 -2.75 -13.97 -13.16
N GLY A 109 -3.71 -14.84 -13.49
CA GLY A 109 -4.12 -15.97 -12.66
C GLY A 109 -4.64 -15.55 -11.28
N SER A 110 -4.46 -16.42 -10.28
CA SER A 110 -5.03 -16.26 -8.94
C SER A 110 -4.59 -15.00 -8.18
N ILE A 111 -3.45 -14.40 -8.55
CA ILE A 111 -3.01 -13.14 -7.94
C ILE A 111 -3.88 -11.98 -8.44
N LYS A 112 -4.24 -12.00 -9.72
CA LYS A 112 -5.16 -11.01 -10.29
C LYS A 112 -6.52 -11.10 -9.60
N ASP A 113 -7.03 -12.31 -9.40
CA ASP A 113 -8.31 -12.55 -8.74
C ASP A 113 -8.28 -11.99 -7.30
N PHE A 114 -7.23 -12.31 -6.54
CA PHE A 114 -7.02 -11.78 -5.19
C PHE A 114 -6.97 -10.24 -5.13
N ILE A 115 -6.26 -9.60 -6.06
CA ILE A 115 -6.19 -8.13 -6.14
C ILE A 115 -7.56 -7.54 -6.52
N THR A 116 -8.31 -8.19 -7.40
CA THR A 116 -9.66 -7.78 -7.78
C THR A 116 -10.59 -7.80 -6.57
N GLU A 117 -10.53 -8.85 -5.74
CA GLU A 117 -11.30 -8.91 -4.49
C GLU A 117 -10.93 -7.79 -3.51
N LEU A 118 -9.64 -7.40 -3.45
CA LEU A 118 -9.21 -6.26 -2.64
C LEU A 118 -9.73 -4.93 -3.19
N ASP A 119 -9.75 -4.76 -4.51
CA ASP A 119 -10.31 -3.57 -5.16
C ASP A 119 -11.81 -3.45 -4.90
N GLU A 120 -12.56 -4.55 -5.05
CA GLU A 120 -13.99 -4.62 -4.75
C GLU A 120 -14.29 -4.29 -3.28
N ARG A 121 -13.47 -4.76 -2.34
CA ARG A 121 -13.60 -4.38 -0.92
C ARG A 121 -13.38 -2.88 -0.72
N VAL A 122 -12.39 -2.29 -1.37
CA VAL A 122 -12.13 -0.84 -1.29
C VAL A 122 -13.31 -0.07 -1.87
N GLU A 123 -13.86 -0.50 -3.01
CA GLU A 123 -15.02 0.12 -3.65
C GLU A 123 -16.26 0.03 -2.75
N PHE A 124 -16.56 -1.15 -2.20
CA PHE A 124 -17.65 -1.36 -1.27
C PHE A 124 -17.55 -0.41 -0.06
N PHE A 125 -16.41 -0.38 0.62
CA PHE A 125 -16.24 0.47 1.79
C PHE A 125 -16.24 1.96 1.43
N THR A 126 -15.78 2.33 0.23
CA THR A 126 -15.89 3.70 -0.27
C THR A 126 -17.36 4.09 -0.47
N SER A 127 -18.19 3.19 -1.00
CA SER A 127 -19.62 3.41 -1.22
C SER A 127 -20.37 3.62 0.10
N VAL A 128 -20.20 2.71 1.07
CA VAL A 128 -20.95 2.77 2.34
C VAL A 128 -20.50 3.91 3.27
N THR A 129 -19.26 4.39 3.12
CA THR A 129 -18.76 5.53 3.90
C THR A 129 -19.02 6.88 3.24
N ARG A 130 -19.50 6.91 1.98
CA ARG A 130 -19.73 8.14 1.21
C ARG A 130 -20.56 9.19 1.95
N SER A 131 -21.55 8.77 2.74
CA SER A 131 -22.39 9.67 3.54
C SER A 131 -21.67 10.24 4.77
N LEU A 132 -20.85 9.44 5.46
CA LEU A 132 -20.03 9.89 6.59
C LEU A 132 -19.06 10.99 6.17
N TRP A 133 -18.47 10.85 4.99
CA TRP A 133 -17.50 11.82 4.42
C TRP A 133 -18.14 13.19 4.18
N ARG A 134 -19.43 13.23 3.84
CA ARG A 134 -20.19 14.47 3.62
C ARG A 134 -20.47 15.24 4.91
N VAL A 135 -20.37 14.58 6.07
CA VAL A 135 -20.81 15.13 7.36
C VAL A 135 -19.62 15.47 8.26
N THR A 136 -18.48 14.77 8.13
CA THR A 136 -17.31 14.93 9.01
C THR A 136 -16.15 15.71 8.41
N ALA A 137 -16.15 16.03 7.12
CA ALA A 137 -15.08 16.78 6.47
C ALA A 137 -15.39 18.29 6.43
N PRO A 138 -14.53 19.18 6.95
CA PRO A 138 -14.61 20.64 6.74
C PRO A 138 -14.60 21.08 5.25
N GLU A 139 -14.44 20.12 4.34
CA GLU A 139 -13.98 20.29 2.98
C GLU A 139 -14.73 19.36 2.03
N HIS A 140 -15.86 19.86 1.57
CA HIS A 140 -16.13 19.90 0.13
C HIS A 140 -15.15 20.85 -0.60
N ARG A 141 -13.83 20.78 -0.35
CA ARG A 141 -12.84 21.63 -1.03
C ARG A 141 -11.72 20.87 -1.74
N TYR A 142 -11.32 19.68 -1.30
CA TYR A 142 -10.23 18.93 -1.96
C TYR A 142 -10.62 17.52 -2.39
N MET A 143 -11.70 16.92 -1.88
CA MET A 143 -12.03 15.49 -2.09
C MET A 143 -12.67 15.09 -3.43
N HIS A 144 -13.00 16.04 -4.31
CA HIS A 144 -13.55 15.73 -5.65
C HIS A 144 -12.47 15.23 -6.61
N GLU A 145 -11.21 15.52 -6.29
CA GLU A 145 -10.00 15.15 -7.04
C GLU A 145 -9.24 13.99 -6.39
N TYR A 146 -9.84 13.33 -5.39
CA TYR A 146 -9.25 12.17 -4.73
C TYR A 146 -9.41 10.94 -5.61
N HIS A 147 -8.62 10.93 -6.67
CA HIS A 147 -8.16 9.73 -7.30
C HIS A 147 -7.55 8.83 -6.24
N TRP A 148 -7.38 7.57 -6.59
CA TRP A 148 -6.60 6.54 -5.89
C TRP A 148 -5.16 6.98 -5.46
N ASP A 149 -4.79 8.25 -5.74
CA ASP A 149 -3.48 8.85 -5.88
C ASP A 149 -3.19 9.93 -4.81
N GLU A 150 -4.17 10.41 -4.02
CA GLU A 150 -3.92 11.33 -2.90
C GLU A 150 -4.67 10.86 -1.64
N PHE A 151 -3.95 10.37 -0.63
CA PHE A 151 -4.39 10.59 0.75
C PHE A 151 -3.43 11.68 1.23
N PRO A 152 -3.90 12.78 1.83
CA PRO A 152 -3.02 13.88 2.12
C PRO A 152 -2.00 13.36 3.11
N ILE A 153 -0.73 13.41 2.71
CA ILE A 153 0.41 13.12 3.59
C ILE A 153 0.28 13.96 4.86
N GLU A 154 -0.40 15.11 4.81
CA GLU A 154 -0.75 15.94 5.97
C GLU A 154 -1.61 15.23 7.03
N GLU A 155 -2.53 14.32 6.68
CA GLU A 155 -3.30 13.57 7.68
C GLU A 155 -2.49 12.39 8.26
N ALA A 156 -1.53 11.85 7.48
CA ALA A 156 -0.55 10.89 7.97
C ALA A 156 0.51 11.56 8.87
N HIS A 157 0.97 12.77 8.54
CA HIS A 157 1.84 13.61 9.36
C HIS A 157 1.13 14.13 10.60
N ARG A 158 -0.18 14.42 10.54
CA ARG A 158 -0.98 14.77 11.73
C ARG A 158 -1.11 13.59 12.69
N LEU A 159 -1.33 12.38 12.18
CA LEU A 159 -1.46 11.16 12.98
C LEU A 159 -0.13 10.56 13.46
N LEU A 160 0.97 10.80 12.75
CA LEU A 160 2.34 10.43 13.18
C LEU A 160 3.03 11.54 13.99
N GLY A 161 2.58 12.79 13.86
CA GLY A 161 3.03 13.93 14.66
C GLY A 161 2.43 13.94 16.08
N GLU A 162 1.39 13.15 16.34
CA GLU A 162 0.94 12.82 17.71
C GLU A 162 1.80 11.71 18.36
N LEU A 163 2.87 11.24 17.70
CA LEU A 163 3.88 10.30 18.22
C LEU A 163 5.25 10.95 18.49
N ILE A 164 5.27 12.22 18.90
CA ILE A 164 6.35 12.82 19.69
C ILE A 164 5.76 13.49 20.93
#